data_AF-A0A4R4U738-F1
#
_entry.id   AF-A0A4R4U738-F1
#
_cell.length_a   1.000
_cell.length_b   1.000
_cell.length_c   1.000
_cell.angle_alpha   90.00
_cell.angle_beta   90.00
_cell.angle_gamma   90.00
#
_symmetry.space_group_name_H-M   'P 1'
#
loop_
_entity.id
_entity.type
_entity.pdbx_description
1 polymer ?
#
loop_
_entity_poly.entity_id
_entity_poly.type
_entity_poly.pdbx_seq_one_letter_code
_entity_poly.pdbx_strand_id
1 'polypeptide(L)'
;MVIVIDEYAEFADTAPAAVPYAESVARRGRAVAVDLLAATQRPTQKAMGGGALRSQMSVRICLRVRKRRDVDLILDKGMLSAG
;
A
#
# COMPACT_ATOMS: atom_id res chain seq x y z
N MET A 1 -17.58 -3.34 4.90
CA MET A 1 -16.86 -4.55 4.41
C MET A 1 -15.37 -4.23 4.39
N VAL A 2 -14.51 -5.15 4.83
CA VAL A 2 -13.05 -4.95 4.77
C VAL A 2 -12.46 -5.96 3.79
N ILE A 3 -11.72 -5.46 2.80
CA ILE A 3 -10.93 -6.28 1.88
C ILE A 3 -9.49 -6.23 2.37
N VAL A 4 -8.91 -7.40 2.65
CA VAL A 4 -7.53 -7.52 3.13
C VAL A 4 -6.70 -8.24 2.07
N ILE A 5 -5.58 -7.64 1.69
CA ILE A 5 -4.57 -8.24 0.81
C ILE A 5 -3.26 -8.30 1.59
N ASP A 6 -2.84 -9.50 2.01
CA ASP A 6 -1.68 -9.65 2.91
C ASP A 6 -0.33 -9.39 2.21
N GLU A 7 -0.23 -9.73 0.92
CA GLU A 7 0.97 -9.49 0.11
C GLU A 7 0.62 -8.78 -1.20
N TYR A 8 0.39 -7.46 -1.10
CA TYR A 8 -0.02 -6.64 -2.24
C TYR A 8 1.01 -6.61 -3.36
N ALA A 9 2.30 -6.70 -3.03
CA ALA A 9 3.35 -6.72 -4.05
C ALA A 9 3.25 -7.97 -4.93
N GLU A 10 3.01 -9.14 -4.32
CA GLU A 10 2.81 -10.39 -5.05
C GLU A 10 1.50 -10.39 -5.82
N PHE A 11 0.42 -9.85 -5.24
CA PHE A 11 -0.85 -9.65 -5.95
C PHE A 11 -0.69 -8.81 -7.22
N ALA A 12 0.04 -7.69 -7.15
CA ALA A 12 0.27 -6.82 -8.30
C ALA A 12 1.11 -7.49 -9.40
N ASP A 13 2.02 -8.40 -9.03
CA ASP A 13 2.85 -9.14 -9.97
C ASP A 13 2.12 -10.34 -10.60
N THR A 14 1.33 -11.07 -9.81
CA THR A 14 0.65 -12.30 -10.25
C THR A 14 -0.71 -12.05 -10.90
N ALA A 15 -1.40 -10.96 -10.53
CA ALA A 15 -2.71 -10.59 -11.05
C ALA A 15 -2.74 -9.11 -11.47
N PRO A 16 -1.90 -8.67 -12.43
CA PRO A 16 -1.79 -7.26 -12.82
C PRO A 16 -3.11 -6.67 -13.34
N ALA A 17 -3.95 -7.49 -13.97
CA ALA A 17 -5.28 -7.07 -14.43
C ALA A 17 -6.26 -6.73 -13.29
N ALA A 18 -5.99 -7.20 -12.07
CA ALA A 18 -6.82 -6.95 -10.90
C ALA A 18 -6.45 -5.64 -10.15
N VAL A 19 -5.25 -5.11 -10.39
CA VAL A 19 -4.73 -3.90 -9.75
C VAL A 19 -5.67 -2.69 -9.93
N PRO A 20 -6.22 -2.38 -11.12
CA PRO A 20 -7.13 -1.25 -11.28
C PRO A 20 -8.41 -1.35 -10.45
N TYR A 21 -8.87 -2.56 -10.12
CA TYR A 21 -10.02 -2.75 -9.24
C TYR A 21 -9.67 -2.46 -7.78
N ALA A 22 -8.52 -2.92 -7.30
CA ALA A 22 -8.02 -2.58 -5.97
C ALA A 22 -7.82 -1.06 -5.83
N GLU A 23 -7.27 -0.39 -6.84
CA GLU A 23 -7.17 1.07 -6.88
C GLU A 23 -8.54 1.76 -6.89
N SER A 24 -9.51 1.21 -7.62
CA SER A 24 -10.88 1.73 -7.61
C SER A 24 -11.54 1.62 -6.24
N VAL A 25 -11.34 0.50 -5.53
CA VAL A 25 -11.80 0.33 -4.15
C VAL A 25 -11.13 1.36 -3.24
N ALA A 26 -9.81 1.51 -3.30
CA ALA A 26 -9.10 2.50 -2.47
C ALA A 26 -9.61 3.94 -2.70
N ARG A 27 -9.94 4.28 -3.94
CA ARG A 27 -10.43 5.62 -4.31
C ARG A 27 -11.89 5.86 -3.95
N ARG A 28 -12.78 4.87 -4.13
CA ARG A 28 -14.23 5.04 -4.07
C ARG A 28 -14.90 4.35 -2.88
N GLY A 29 -14.23 3.41 -2.24
CA GLY A 29 -14.78 2.52 -1.21
C GLY A 29 -15.32 3.25 0.02
N ARG A 30 -14.70 4.38 0.41
CA ARG A 30 -15.17 5.22 1.52
C ARG A 30 -16.63 5.66 1.37
N ALA A 31 -17.08 5.95 0.15
CA ALA A 31 -18.45 6.39 -0.10
C ALA A 31 -19.50 5.28 0.14
N VAL A 32 -19.06 4.02 0.19
CA VAL A 32 -19.93 2.83 0.29
C VAL A 32 -19.53 1.92 1.47
N ALA A 33 -18.77 2.44 2.44
CA ALA A 33 -18.27 1.69 3.61
C ALA A 33 -17.50 0.40 3.25
N VAL A 34 -16.63 0.49 2.23
CA VAL A 34 -15.69 -0.55 1.83
C VAL A 34 -14.26 -0.05 2.02
N ASP A 35 -13.51 -0.72 2.88
CA ASP A 35 -12.11 -0.39 3.17
C ASP A 35 -11.15 -1.42 2.58
N LEU A 36 -10.03 -0.95 2.05
CA LEU A 36 -8.93 -1.78 1.58
C LEU A 36 -7.74 -1.70 2.55
N LEU A 37 -7.39 -2.82 3.15
CA LEU A 37 -6.15 -3.00 3.91
C LEU A 37 -5.15 -3.79 3.07
N ALA A 38 -4.14 -3.11 2.54
CA ALA A 38 -3.05 -3.75 1.81
C ALA A 38 -1.81 -3.84 2.69
N ALA A 39 -1.36 -5.06 2.94
CA ALA A 39 -0.10 -5.36 3.62
C ALA A 39 0.93 -5.87 2.61
N THR A 40 2.20 -5.83 3.00
CA THR A 40 3.30 -6.38 2.20
C THR A 40 4.52 -6.61 3.09
N GLN A 41 5.24 -7.70 2.84
CA GLN A 41 6.56 -7.94 3.43
C GLN A 41 7.69 -7.41 2.54
N ARG A 42 7.35 -7.03 1.30
CA ARG A 42 8.27 -6.57 0.25
C ARG A 42 7.88 -5.15 -0.16
N PRO A 43 8.11 -4.14 0.70
CA PRO A 43 7.86 -2.75 0.35
C PRO A 43 8.77 -2.35 -0.81
N THR A 44 8.23 -2.37 -2.04
CA THR A 44 8.96 -1.97 -3.25
C THR A 44 8.37 -0.69 -3.81
N GLN A 45 9.17 0.08 -4.55
CA GLN A 45 8.67 1.27 -5.24
C GLN A 45 7.61 0.92 -6.29
N LYS A 46 7.66 -0.27 -6.88
CA LYS A 46 6.62 -0.74 -7.82
C LYS A 46 5.28 -0.94 -7.11
N ALA A 47 5.28 -1.61 -5.96
CA ALA A 47 4.05 -1.89 -5.19
C ALA A 47 3.54 -0.66 -4.40
N MET A 48 4.45 0.17 -3.87
CA MET A 48 4.15 1.23 -2.90
C MET A 48 4.36 2.65 -3.44
N GLY A 49 5.06 2.82 -4.58
CA GLY A 49 5.59 4.10 -5.04
C GLY A 49 5.10 4.57 -6.42
N GLY A 50 4.62 3.65 -7.28
CA GLY A 50 4.29 3.95 -8.67
C GLY A 50 2.80 4.15 -9.00
N GLY A 51 1.89 3.71 -8.11
CA GLY A 51 0.45 3.65 -8.40
C GLY A 51 -0.39 4.77 -7.78
N ALA A 52 -1.59 4.96 -8.33
CA ALA A 52 -2.62 5.83 -7.76
C ALA A 52 -2.99 5.39 -6.33
N LEU A 53 -2.79 4.10 -6.01
CA LEU A 53 -3.03 3.55 -4.68
C LEU A 53 -2.32 4.31 -3.55
N ARG A 54 -1.07 4.75 -3.77
CA ARG A 54 -0.27 5.42 -2.73
C ARG A 54 -0.91 6.73 -2.27
N SER A 55 -1.56 7.46 -3.18
CA SER A 55 -2.27 8.71 -2.85
C SER A 55 -3.59 8.47 -2.13
N GLN A 56 -4.14 7.25 -2.22
CA GLN A 56 -5.38 6.88 -1.52
C GLN A 56 -5.12 6.28 -0.13
N MET A 57 -3.93 5.75 0.13
CA MET A 57 -3.54 5.21 1.45
C MET A 57 -3.19 6.34 2.43
N SER A 58 -4.21 6.94 3.03
CA SER A 58 -4.06 8.01 4.03
C SER A 58 -3.57 7.51 5.39
N VAL A 59 -3.89 6.26 5.74
CA VAL A 59 -3.40 5.60 6.96
C VAL A 59 -2.31 4.61 6.56
N ARG A 60 -1.13 4.74 7.19
CA ARG A 60 0.01 3.85 6.93
C ARG A 60 0.61 3.38 8.23
N ILE A 61 0.90 2.09 8.30
CA ILE A 61 1.48 1.43 9.47
C ILE A 61 2.80 0.80 9.01
N CYS A 62 3.90 1.23 9.62
CA CYS A 62 5.20 0.62 9.38
C CYS A 62 5.56 -0.24 10.60
N LEU A 63 5.60 -1.55 10.39
CA LEU A 63 6.17 -2.50 11.35
C LEU A 63 7.70 -2.54 11.18
N ARG A 64 8.36 -3.44 11.91
CA ARG A 64 9.82 -3.64 11.80
C ARG A 64 10.21 -4.02 10.36
N VAL A 65 11.04 -3.20 9.73
CA VAL A 65 11.59 -3.43 8.40
C VAL A 65 13.04 -3.91 8.44
N ARG A 66 13.49 -4.60 7.38
CA ARG A 66 14.87 -5.10 7.28
C ARG A 66 15.87 -4.00 6.97
N LYS A 67 15.54 -3.08 6.05
CA LYS A 67 16.40 -1.95 5.70
C LYS A 67 15.78 -0.66 6.20
N ARG A 68 16.59 0.18 6.84
CA ARG A 68 16.14 1.49 7.36
C ARG A 68 15.45 2.35 6.29
N ARG A 69 15.96 2.33 5.05
CA ARG A 69 15.39 3.08 3.92
C ARG A 69 13.96 2.68 3.54
N ASP A 70 13.51 1.48 3.93
CA ASP A 70 12.17 1.00 3.59
C ASP A 70 11.09 1.74 4.40
N VAL A 71 11.49 2.39 5.50
CA VAL A 71 10.61 3.29 6.27
C VAL A 71 10.07 4.40 5.39
N ASP A 72 10.92 5.06 4.60
CA ASP A 72 10.51 6.17 3.73
C ASP A 72 9.58 5.72 2.59
N LEU A 73 9.68 4.45 2.16
CA LEU A 73 8.76 3.88 1.18
C LEU A 73 7.35 3.71 1.76
N ILE A 74 7.25 3.32 3.03
CA ILE A 74 5.98 3.05 3.72
C ILE A 74 5.37 4.33 4.29
N LEU A 75 6.15 5.18 4.96
CA LEU A 75 5.65 6.33 5.72
C LEU A 75 5.78 7.67 5.03
N ASP A 76 6.31 7.73 3.80
CA ASP A 76 6.77 8.93 3.09
C ASP A 76 8.22 9.34 3.39
N LYS A 77 8.80 10.03 2.40
CA LYS A 77 10.19 10.46 2.41
C LYS A 77 10.49 11.38 3.59
N GLY A 78 11.58 11.11 4.30
CA GLY A 78 12.05 11.92 5.43
C GLY A 78 11.55 11.41 6.79
N MET A 79 10.68 10.41 6.80
CA MET A 79 10.20 9.80 8.05
C MET A 79 11.28 8.97 8.75
N LEU A 80 12.24 8.42 8.01
CA LEU A 80 13.39 7.76 8.63
C LEU A 80 14.23 8.70 9.50
N SER A 81 14.30 9.99 9.13
CA SER A 81 15.05 11.01 9.86
C SER A 81 14.24 11.74 10.94
N ALA A 82 12.93 11.48 11.02
CA ALA A 82 12.01 12.18 11.91
C ALA A 82 11.94 11.58 13.33
N GLY A 83 12.70 10.50 13.62
CA GLY A 83 12.71 9.80 14.90
C GLY A 83 14.06 9.20 15.26
#